data_AF-A0A5J5ILD9-F1
#
_entry.id   AF-A0A5J5ILD9-F1
#
_cell.length_a   1.000
_cell.length_b   1.000
_cell.length_c   1.000
_cell.angle_alpha   90.00
_cell.angle_beta   90.00
_cell.angle_gamma   90.00
#
_symmetry.space_group_name_H-M   'P 1'
#
loop_
_entity.id
_entity.type
_entity.pdbx_description
1 polymer ?
#
loop_
_entity_poly.entity_id
_entity_poly.type
_entity_poly.pdbx_seq_one_letter_code
_entity_poly.pdbx_strand_id
1 'polypeptide(L)'
;MAFDINEVVAQMLGAIKDTAKDNWDLVKNSVNGYFSDHKSRLELLASLRLNKQISDEFFESRVADEENILESELHSIAIITKAVAQKAANAAIDIFQNAISKALGF
;
A
#
# COMPACT_ATOMS: atom_id res chain seq x y z
N MET A 1 -18.34 -22.41 25.85
CA MET A 1 -17.94 -23.13 24.62
C MET A 1 -16.63 -23.82 24.90
N ALA A 2 -16.45 -25.05 24.42
CA ALA A 2 -15.11 -25.64 24.40
C ALA A 2 -14.24 -24.76 23.49
N PHE A 3 -13.07 -24.36 23.97
CA PHE A 3 -12.10 -23.64 23.16
C PHE A 3 -11.60 -24.57 22.05
N ASP A 4 -11.84 -24.20 20.79
CA ASP A 4 -11.31 -24.91 19.62
C ASP A 4 -10.30 -24.03 18.89
N ILE A 5 -9.03 -24.41 18.96
CA ILE A 5 -7.94 -23.67 18.32
C ILE A 5 -8.06 -23.65 16.80
N ASN A 6 -8.64 -24.68 16.18
CA ASN A 6 -8.79 -24.74 14.72
C ASN A 6 -9.80 -23.70 14.25
N GLU A 7 -10.91 -23.55 14.98
CA GLU A 7 -11.90 -22.51 14.70
C GLU A 7 -11.30 -21.12 14.87
N VAL A 8 -10.56 -20.89 15.97
CA VAL A 8 -9.91 -19.60 16.23
C VAL A 8 -8.92 -19.24 15.13
N VAL A 9 -8.06 -20.17 14.71
CA VAL A 9 -7.10 -19.94 13.60
C VAL A 9 -7.82 -19.65 12.28
N ALA A 10 -8.92 -20.36 11.99
CA ALA A 10 -9.73 -20.07 10.79
C ALA A 10 -10.35 -18.66 10.83
N GLN A 11 -10.84 -18.24 12.00
CA GLN A 11 -11.37 -16.89 12.20
C GLN A 11 -10.27 -15.82 12.08
N MET A 12 -9.08 -16.07 12.64
CA MET A 12 -7.90 -15.20 12.48
C MET A 12 -7.53 -15.02 11.01
N LEU A 13 -7.50 -16.11 10.24
CA LEU A 13 -7.26 -16.06 8.79
C LEU A 13 -8.33 -15.23 8.07
N GLY A 14 -9.59 -15.39 8.45
CA GLY A 14 -10.70 -14.57 7.96
C GLY A 14 -10.46 -13.08 8.21
N ALA A 15 -10.11 -12.70 9.44
CA ALA A 15 -9.84 -11.31 9.80
C ALA A 15 -8.65 -10.71 9.03
N ILE A 16 -7.59 -11.49 8.79
CA ILE A 16 -6.46 -11.05 7.95
C ILE A 16 -6.94 -10.76 6.54
N LYS A 17 -7.69 -11.70 5.94
CA LYS A 17 -8.21 -11.58 4.58
C LYS A 17 -9.12 -10.36 4.44
N ASP A 18 -10.05 -10.19 5.36
CA ASP A 18 -11.03 -9.10 5.31
C ASP A 18 -10.34 -7.74 5.53
N THR A 19 -9.42 -7.66 6.49
CA THR A 19 -8.63 -6.43 6.69
C THR A 19 -7.79 -6.07 5.46
N ALA A 20 -7.13 -7.05 4.83
CA ALA A 20 -6.36 -6.81 3.62
C ALA A 20 -7.27 -6.35 2.46
N LYS A 21 -8.43 -6.98 2.29
CA LYS A 21 -9.42 -6.62 1.27
C LYS A 21 -9.96 -5.20 1.49
N ASP A 22 -10.35 -4.86 2.70
CA ASP A 22 -10.95 -3.56 3.04
C ASP A 22 -9.96 -2.39 2.88
N ASN A 23 -8.67 -2.66 2.96
CA ASN A 23 -7.62 -1.66 2.75
C ASN A 23 -6.97 -1.73 1.36
N TRP A 24 -7.39 -2.66 0.49
CA TRP A 24 -6.82 -2.81 -0.85
C TRP A 24 -7.01 -1.58 -1.73
N ASP A 25 -8.19 -0.95 -1.65
CA ASP A 25 -8.49 0.24 -2.44
C ASP A 25 -7.58 1.42 -2.09
N LEU A 26 -7.12 1.54 -0.85
CA LEU A 26 -6.15 2.55 -0.46
C LEU A 26 -4.83 2.37 -1.21
N VAL A 27 -4.27 1.15 -1.18
CA VAL A 27 -3.02 0.82 -1.88
C VAL A 27 -3.18 1.05 -3.39
N LYS A 28 -4.27 0.52 -3.96
CA LYS A 28 -4.56 0.62 -5.39
C LYS A 28 -4.70 2.08 -5.84
N ASN A 29 -5.44 2.89 -5.10
CA ASN A 29 -5.67 4.29 -5.46
C ASN A 29 -4.39 5.12 -5.34
N SER A 30 -3.55 4.87 -4.33
CA SER A 30 -2.23 5.51 -4.22
C SER A 30 -1.34 5.19 -5.42
N VAL A 31 -1.23 3.91 -5.80
CA VAL A 31 -0.45 3.49 -6.98
C VAL A 31 -0.98 4.15 -8.26
N ASN A 32 -2.29 4.11 -8.48
CA ASN A 32 -2.89 4.68 -9.69
C ASN A 32 -2.70 6.20 -9.77
N GLY A 33 -2.83 6.90 -8.64
CA GLY A 33 -2.62 8.35 -8.59
C GLY A 33 -1.18 8.72 -8.95
N TYR A 34 -0.21 8.12 -8.27
CA TYR A 34 1.21 8.38 -8.51
C TYR A 34 1.63 8.09 -9.95
N PHE A 35 1.24 6.94 -10.50
CA PHE A 35 1.56 6.61 -11.89
C PHE A 35 0.85 7.51 -12.92
N SER A 36 -0.36 7.98 -12.63
CA SER A 36 -1.06 8.93 -13.50
C SER A 36 -0.34 10.30 -13.52
N ASP A 37 0.09 10.77 -12.36
CA ASP A 37 0.81 12.04 -12.23
C ASP A 37 2.19 11.93 -12.89
N HIS A 38 2.93 10.86 -12.62
CA HIS A 38 4.23 10.60 -13.23
C HIS A 38 4.14 10.50 -14.74
N LYS A 39 3.13 9.78 -15.28
CA LYS A 39 2.87 9.74 -16.72
C LYS A 39 2.67 11.14 -17.30
N SER A 40 1.85 11.98 -16.65
CA SER A 40 1.56 13.33 -17.13
C SER A 40 2.81 14.22 -17.17
N ARG A 41 3.70 14.07 -16.18
CA ARG A 41 4.99 14.80 -16.14
C ARG A 41 5.95 14.30 -17.22
N LEU A 42 6.06 12.99 -17.42
CA LEU A 42 6.89 12.41 -18.49
C LEU A 42 6.39 12.82 -19.89
N GLU A 43 5.07 12.83 -20.12
CA GLU A 43 4.49 13.29 -21.38
C GLU A 43 4.82 14.76 -21.66
N LEU A 44 4.76 15.62 -20.63
CA LEU A 44 5.15 17.02 -20.75
C LEU A 44 6.64 17.16 -21.09
N LEU A 45 7.52 16.49 -20.34
CA LEU A 45 8.97 16.54 -20.58
C LEU A 45 9.34 16.05 -21.98
N ALA A 46 8.72 14.96 -22.43
CA ALA A 46 8.89 14.42 -23.77
C ALA A 46 8.46 15.45 -24.83
N SER A 47 7.28 16.06 -24.67
CA SER A 47 6.77 17.09 -25.59
C SER A 47 7.72 18.29 -25.68
N LEU A 48 8.17 18.83 -24.54
CA LEU A 48 9.11 19.95 -24.50
C LEU A 48 10.44 19.62 -25.20
N ARG A 49 10.97 18.41 -24.98
CA ARG A 49 12.23 17.97 -25.59
C ARG A 49 12.10 17.79 -27.10
N LEU A 50 11.05 17.11 -27.55
CA LEU A 50 10.77 16.85 -28.98
C LEU A 50 10.55 18.16 -29.75
N ASN A 51 9.89 19.14 -29.13
CA ASN A 51 9.68 20.47 -29.71
C ASN A 51 10.90 21.41 -29.56
N LYS A 52 12.03 20.92 -29.03
CA LYS A 52 13.28 21.68 -28.81
C LYS A 52 13.08 22.93 -27.94
N GLN A 53 12.10 22.90 -27.03
CA GLN A 53 11.80 23.99 -26.10
C GLN A 53 12.69 23.96 -24.85
N ILE A 54 13.35 22.82 -24.58
CA ILE A 54 14.35 22.65 -23.52
C ILE A 54 15.63 22.04 -24.09
N SER A 55 16.76 22.32 -23.42
CA SER A 55 18.04 21.71 -23.75
C SER A 55 18.09 20.24 -23.32
N ASP A 56 19.06 19.50 -23.87
CA ASP A 56 19.31 18.10 -23.49
C ASP A 56 19.70 17.99 -22.01
N GLU A 57 20.63 18.84 -21.57
CA GLU A 57 21.08 18.89 -20.17
C GLU A 57 19.92 19.17 -19.19
N PHE A 58 19.00 20.08 -19.55
CA PHE A 58 17.84 20.35 -18.71
C PHE A 58 16.87 19.16 -18.69
N PHE A 59 16.66 18.50 -19.83
CA PHE A 59 15.83 17.31 -19.91
C PHE A 59 16.37 16.18 -19.04
N GLU A 60 17.66 15.85 -19.17
CA GLU A 60 18.33 14.82 -18.36
C GLU A 60 18.24 15.13 -16.86
N SER A 61 18.45 16.39 -16.48
CA SER A 61 18.28 16.81 -15.08
C SER A 61 16.84 16.62 -14.57
N ARG A 62 15.82 16.85 -15.40
CA ARG A 62 14.42 16.62 -15.02
C ARG A 62 14.06 15.14 -14.98
N VAL A 63 14.63 14.32 -15.87
CA VAL A 63 14.45 12.87 -15.83
C VAL A 63 15.02 12.30 -14.53
N ALA A 64 16.23 12.74 -14.13
CA ALA A 64 16.81 12.34 -12.85
C ALA A 64 15.95 12.76 -11.64
N ASP A 65 15.32 13.94 -11.69
CA ASP A 65 14.36 14.33 -10.64
C ASP A 65 13.13 13.40 -10.62
N GLU A 66 12.58 13.04 -11.79
CA GLU A 66 11.44 12.13 -11.89
C GLU A 66 11.75 10.71 -11.38
N GLU A 67 12.99 10.24 -11.54
CA GLU A 67 13.45 8.98 -10.93
C GLU A 67 13.38 9.04 -9.40
N ASN A 68 13.90 10.12 -8.80
CA ASN A 68 13.86 10.32 -7.34
C ASN A 68 12.43 10.48 -6.81
N ILE A 69 11.55 11.13 -7.58
CA ILE A 69 10.14 11.26 -7.23
C ILE A 69 9.46 9.90 -7.25
N LEU A 70 9.67 9.10 -8.30
CA LEU A 70 9.10 7.76 -8.40
C LEU A 70 9.59 6.85 -7.26
N GLU A 71 10.87 6.91 -6.91
CA GLU A 71 11.42 6.18 -5.76
C GLU A 71 10.69 6.56 -4.46
N SER A 72 10.48 7.86 -4.23
CA SER A 72 9.75 8.37 -3.07
C SER A 72 8.28 7.93 -3.04
N GLU A 73 7.61 7.93 -4.19
CA GLU A 73 6.24 7.44 -4.36
C GLU A 73 6.14 5.93 -4.03
N LEU A 74 7.11 5.14 -4.48
CA LEU A 74 7.21 3.70 -4.16
C LEU A 74 7.47 3.45 -2.69
N HIS A 75 8.30 4.27 -2.02
CA HIS A 75 8.48 4.21 -0.58
C HIS A 75 7.18 4.51 0.19
N SER A 76 6.40 5.47 -0.27
CA SER A 76 5.07 5.75 0.30
C SER A 76 4.15 4.52 0.19
N ILE A 77 4.11 3.86 -0.97
CA ILE A 77 3.34 2.62 -1.17
C ILE A 77 3.79 1.51 -0.22
N ALA A 78 5.11 1.35 -0.01
CA ALA A 78 5.65 0.38 0.93
C ALA A 78 5.19 0.65 2.38
N ILE A 79 5.17 1.92 2.80
CA ILE A 79 4.69 2.33 4.12
C ILE A 79 3.19 2.03 4.27
N ILE A 80 2.38 2.38 3.27
CA ILE A 80 0.93 2.10 3.26
C ILE A 80 0.69 0.59 3.39
N THR A 81 1.38 -0.21 2.57
CA THR A 81 1.26 -1.67 2.58
C THR A 81 1.66 -2.26 3.94
N LYS A 82 2.73 -1.75 4.55
CA LYS A 82 3.15 -2.14 5.90
C LYS A 82 2.07 -1.81 6.95
N ALA A 83 1.44 -0.65 6.87
CA ALA A 83 0.35 -0.28 7.78
C ALA A 83 -0.86 -1.22 7.63
N VAL A 84 -1.20 -1.63 6.41
CA VAL A 84 -2.26 -2.64 6.17
C VAL A 84 -1.91 -3.98 6.81
N ALA A 85 -0.67 -4.46 6.63
CA ALA A 85 -0.21 -5.70 7.24
C ALA A 85 -0.28 -5.64 8.78
N GLN A 86 0.10 -4.52 9.38
CA GLN A 86 0.00 -4.31 10.83
C GLN A 86 -1.45 -4.35 11.32
N LYS A 87 -2.38 -3.69 10.62
CA LYS A 87 -3.82 -3.75 10.95
C LYS A 87 -4.33 -5.19 10.89
N ALA A 88 -3.96 -5.95 9.86
CA ALA A 88 -4.40 -7.33 9.70
C ALA A 88 -3.84 -8.24 10.81
N ALA A 89 -2.57 -8.06 11.20
CA ALA A 89 -1.98 -8.78 12.31
C ALA A 89 -2.69 -8.48 13.63
N ASN A 90 -2.98 -7.20 13.91
CA ASN A 90 -3.71 -6.80 15.12
C ASN A 90 -5.11 -7.42 15.14
N ALA A 91 -5.86 -7.34 14.04
CA ALA A 91 -7.20 -7.93 13.95
C ALA A 91 -7.21 -9.45 14.22
N ALA A 92 -6.18 -10.17 13.74
CA ALA A 92 -6.02 -11.58 14.03
C ALA A 92 -5.76 -11.84 15.52
N ILE A 93 -4.84 -11.08 16.13
CA ILE A 93 -4.53 -11.21 17.56
C ILE A 93 -5.73 -10.87 18.43
N ASP A 94 -6.53 -9.87 18.06
CA ASP A 94 -7.77 -9.51 18.76
C ASP A 94 -8.77 -10.67 18.76
N ILE A 95 -8.89 -11.43 17.66
CA ILE A 95 -9.73 -12.64 17.63
C ILE A 95 -9.24 -13.68 18.63
N PHE A 96 -7.93 -13.93 18.68
CA PHE A 96 -7.36 -14.90 19.62
C PHE A 96 -7.59 -14.47 21.08
N GLN A 97 -7.34 -13.20 21.41
CA GLN A 97 -7.56 -12.65 22.74
C GLN A 97 -9.03 -12.75 23.15
N ASN A 98 -9.95 -12.38 22.25
CA ASN A 98 -11.39 -12.47 22.50
C ASN A 98 -11.86 -13.91 22.71
N ALA A 99 -11.29 -14.88 21.98
CA ALA A 99 -11.61 -16.29 22.18
C ALA A 99 -11.17 -16.80 23.56
N ILE A 100 -9.98 -16.38 24.04
CA ILE A 100 -9.50 -16.71 25.39
C ILE A 100 -10.40 -16.09 26.45
N SER A 101 -10.71 -14.79 26.35
CA SER A 101 -11.57 -14.10 27.31
C SER A 101 -12.92 -14.79 27.45
N LYS A 102 -13.56 -15.14 26.31
CA LYS A 102 -14.81 -15.90 26.29
C LYS A 102 -14.69 -17.29 26.93
N ALA A 103 -13.57 -17.98 26.72
CA ALA A 103 -13.33 -19.31 27.31
C ALA A 103 -13.16 -19.22 28.84
N LEU A 104 -12.60 -18.13 29.35
CA LEU A 104 -12.44 -17.84 30.77
C LEU A 104 -13.72 -17.29 31.43
N GLY A 105 -14.74 -16.91 30.64
CA GLY A 105 -16.02 -16.40 31.14
C GLY A 105 -16.04 -14.89 31.40
N PHE A 106 -15.12 -14.13 30.78
CA PHE A 106 -15.10 -12.67 30.77
C PHE A 106 -15.80 -12.09 29.53
#